data_AF-X1RWX6-F1
#
_entry.id   AF-X1RWX6-F1
#
_cell.length_a   1.000
_cell.length_b   1.000
_cell.length_c   1.000
_cell.angle_alpha   90.00
_cell.angle_beta   90.00
_cell.angle_gamma   90.00
#
_symmetry.space_group_name_H-M   'P 1'
#
loop_
_entity.id
_entity.type
_entity.pdbx_description
1 polymer ?
#
loop_
_entity_poly.entity_id
_entity_poly.type
_entity_poly.pdbx_seq_one_letter_code
_entity_poly.pdbx_strand_id
1 'polypeptide(L)' 'MDNILHTLKLAECHLEHHQTLLDRALQLAIARQWSPDWIAGLQAATAKNEEAQRHLHNLCTCLRTSELPPP' A
#
# COMPACT_ATOMS: atom_id res chain seq x y z
N MET A 1 -2.45 -24.04 -9.04
CA MET A 1 -1.50 -23.21 -8.28
C MET A 1 -1.37 -21.80 -8.85
N ASP A 2 -1.71 -21.54 -10.12
CA ASP A 2 -1.71 -20.19 -10.75
C ASP A 2 -2.65 -19.15 -10.13
N ASN A 3 -3.72 -19.56 -9.46
CA ASN A 3 -4.76 -18.61 -9.03
C ASN A 3 -4.28 -17.70 -7.88
N ILE A 4 -3.41 -18.21 -7.00
CA ILE A 4 -2.89 -17.45 -5.85
C ILE A 4 -1.85 -16.43 -6.30
N LEU A 5 -0.94 -16.81 -7.20
CA LEU A 5 0.09 -15.91 -7.72
C LEU A 5 -0.52 -14.76 -8.54
N HIS A 6 -1.56 -15.07 -9.32
CA HIS A 6 -2.27 -14.07 -10.11
C HIS A 6 -3.07 -13.11 -9.21
N THR A 7 -3.73 -13.64 -8.18
CA THR A 7 -4.45 -12.84 -7.18
C THR A 7 -3.50 -11.92 -6.39
N LEU A 8 -2.32 -12.41 -6.02
CA LEU A 8 -1.30 -11.60 -5.35
C LEU A 8 -0.75 -10.49 -6.26
N LYS A 9 -0.46 -10.78 -7.53
CA LYS A 9 -0.05 -9.76 -8.50
C LYS A 9 -1.11 -8.68 -8.72
N LEU A 10 -2.38 -9.07 -8.77
CA LEU A 10 -3.50 -8.13 -8.84
C LEU A 10 -3.56 -7.27 -7.58
N ALA A 11 -3.45 -7.88 -6.39
CA ALA A 11 -3.43 -7.14 -5.13
C ALA A 11 -2.25 -6.15 -5.07
N GLU A 12 -1.04 -6.55 -5.47
CA GLU A 12 0.13 -5.66 -5.56
C GLU A 12 -0.10 -4.50 -6.53
N CYS A 13 -0.59 -4.78 -7.74
CA CYS A 13 -0.86 -3.77 -8.77
C CYS A 13 -1.94 -2.76 -8.33
N HIS A 14 -3.02 -3.25 -7.71
CA HIS A 14 -4.09 -2.41 -7.17
C HIS A 14 -3.60 -1.53 -6.02
N LEU A 15 -2.74 -2.06 -5.15
CA LEU A 15 -2.18 -1.31 -4.03
C LEU A 15 -1.21 -0.22 -4.49
N GLU A 16 -0.34 -0.52 -5.47
CA GLU A 16 0.62 0.45 -6.02
C GLU A 16 -0.10 1.65 -6.67
N HIS A 17 -1.19 1.39 -7.39
CA HIS A 17 -2.06 2.44 -7.93
C HIS A 17 -2.77 3.23 -6.82
N HIS A 18 -3.29 2.57 -5.78
CA HIS A 18 -3.96 3.27 -4.68
C HIS A 18 -3.00 4.15 -3.88
N GLN A 19 -1.76 3.70 -3.65
CA GLN A 19 -0.73 4.49 -2.98
C GLN A 19 -0.38 5.73 -3.80
N THR A 20 -0.21 5.56 -5.11
CA THR A 20 0.11 6.67 -6.02
C THR A 20 -1.01 7.70 -6.03
N LEU A 21 -2.28 7.28 -5.97
CA LEU A 21 -3.44 8.17 -5.93
C LEU A 21 -3.60 8.88 -4.59
N LEU A 22 -3.39 8.17 -3.46
CA LEU A 22 -3.43 8.75 -2.11
C LEU A 22 -2.30 9.76 -1.91
N ASP A 23 -1.09 9.45 -2.36
CA ASP A 23 0.05 10.37 -2.31
C ASP A 23 -0.22 11.62 -3.17
N ARG A 24 -0.75 11.44 -4.39
CA ARG A 24 -1.17 12.56 -5.24
C ARG A 24 -2.25 13.41 -4.57
N ALA A 25 -3.23 12.78 -3.94
CA ALA A 25 -4.32 13.45 -3.25
C ALA A 25 -3.80 14.23 -2.03
N LEU A 26 -2.85 13.67 -1.28
CA LEU A 26 -2.20 14.34 -0.17
C LEU A 26 -1.38 15.55 -0.63
N GLN A 27 -0.56 15.39 -1.68
CA GLN A 27 0.20 16.49 -2.26
C GLN A 27 -0.71 17.61 -2.78
N LEU A 28 -1.82 17.26 -3.42
CA LEU A 28 -2.84 18.22 -3.86
C LEU A 28 -3.54 18.90 -2.69
N ALA A 29 -3.85 18.18 -1.61
CA ALA A 29 -4.46 18.73 -0.41
C ALA A 29 -3.53 19.72 0.30
N ILE A 30 -2.24 19.41 0.39
CA ILE A 30 -1.21 20.32 0.93
C ILE A 30 -1.05 21.55 0.02
N ALA A 31 -0.91 21.34 -1.29
CA ALA A 31 -0.74 22.42 -2.26
C ALA A 31 -1.95 23.38 -2.31
N ARG A 32 -3.16 22.86 -2.09
CA ARG A 32 -4.40 23.64 -2.03
C ARG A 32 -4.76 24.11 -0.62
N GLN A 33 -3.89 23.93 0.37
CA GLN A 33 -4.12 24.32 1.76
C GLN A 33 -5.49 23.85 2.29
N TRP A 34 -5.82 22.59 2.03
CA TRP A 34 -7.02 21.97 2.58
C TRP A 34 -6.97 21.97 4.11
N SER A 35 -8.14 21.81 4.73
CA SER A 35 -8.22 21.79 6.19
C SER A 35 -7.25 20.76 6.79
N PRO A 36 -6.54 21.10 7.88
CA PRO A 36 -5.53 20.24 8.47
C PRO A 36 -6.09 18.88 8.90
N ASP A 37 -7.35 18.79 9.32
CA ASP A 37 -8.03 17.50 9.58
C ASP A 37 -8.12 16.59 8.35
N TRP A 38 -8.34 17.16 7.17
CA TRP A 38 -8.39 16.40 5.91
C TRP A 38 -7.00 15.93 5.48
N ILE A 39 -5.99 16.78 5.65
CA ILE A 39 -4.59 16.41 5.39
C ILE A 39 -4.13 15.31 6.35
N ALA A 40 -4.46 15.42 7.64
CA ALA A 40 -4.16 14.40 8.65
C ALA A 40 -4.86 13.07 8.35
N GLY A 41 -6.13 13.11 7.91
CA GLY A 41 -6.86 11.93 7.46
C GLY A 41 -6.23 11.25 6.24
N LEU A 42 -5.78 12.04 5.25
CA LEU A 42 -5.07 11.54 4.07
C LEU A 42 -3.69 10.98 4.43
N GLN A 43 -2.93 11.64 5.31
CA GLN A 43 -1.65 11.12 5.82
C GLN A 43 -1.82 9.80 6.58
N ALA A 44 -2.84 9.70 7.44
CA ALA A 44 -3.12 8.47 8.18
C ALA A 44 -3.56 7.32 7.26
N ALA A 45 -4.33 7.61 6.21
CA ALA A 45 -4.70 6.63 5.20
C ALA A 45 -3.48 6.17 4.38
N THR A 46 -2.59 7.11 4.02
CA THR A 46 -1.35 6.84 3.28
C THR A 46 -0.39 5.96 4.08
N ALA A 47 -0.19 6.26 5.37
CA ALA A 47 0.70 5.51 6.26
C ALA A 47 0.22 4.07 6.50
N LYS A 48 -1.09 3.87 6.77
CA LYS A 48 -1.68 2.53 6.93
C LYS A 48 -1.55 1.68 5.67
N ASN A 49 -1.59 2.34 4.50
CA ASN A 49 -1.48 1.65 3.22
C ASN A 49 -0.03 1.24 2.92
N GLU A 50 0.98 2.05 3.30
CA GLU A 50 2.39 1.64 3.26
C GLU A 50 2.69 0.44 4.16
N GLU A 51 2.15 0.41 5.38
CA GLU A 51 2.29 -0.75 6.27
C GLU A 51 1.63 -2.00 5.66
N ALA A 52 0.40 -1.88 5.16
CA ALA A 52 -0.31 -2.98 4.50
C ALA A 52 0.44 -3.50 3.25
N GLN A 53 1.00 -2.59 2.43
CA GLN A 53 1.84 -2.93 1.29
C GLN A 53 3.11 -3.65 1.72
N ARG A 54 3.78 -3.19 2.77
CA ARG A 54 4.99 -3.83 3.30
C ARG A 54 4.70 -5.23 3.82
N HIS A 55 3.58 -5.42 4.52
CA HIS A 55 3.14 -6.75 4.97
C HIS A 55 2.85 -7.67 3.78
N LEU A 56 2.15 -7.19 2.75
CA LEU A 56 1.88 -7.97 1.54
C LEU A 56 3.13 -8.28 0.74
N HIS A 57 4.05 -7.33 0.59
CA HIS A 57 5.33 -7.54 -0.08
C HIS A 57 6.18 -8.58 0.67
N ASN A 58 6.22 -8.51 2.00
CA ASN A 58 6.88 -9.52 2.83
C ASN A 58 6.22 -10.89 2.67
N LEU A 59 4.89 -10.96 2.66
CA LEU A 59 4.14 -12.20 2.41
C LEU A 59 4.42 -12.77 1.02
N CYS A 60 4.37 -11.96 -0.04
CA CYS A 60 4.72 -12.35 -1.41
C CYS A 60 6.17 -12.82 -1.50
N THR A 61 7.08 -12.19 -0.78
CA THR A 61 8.49 -12.59 -0.73
C THR A 61 8.67 -13.91 0.00
N CYS A 62 8.07 -14.11 1.17
CA CYS A 62 8.10 -15.37 1.91
C CYS A 62 7.46 -16.51 1.11
N LEU A 63 6.34 -16.26 0.44
CA LEU A 63 5.65 -17.24 -0.42
C LEU A 63 6.48 -17.61 -1.65
N ARG A 64 7.24 -16.65 -2.20
CA ARG A 64 8.11 -16.84 -3.36
C ARG A 64 9.42 -17.55 -3.00
N THR A 65 9.94 -17.36 -1.79
CA THR A 65 11.17 -18.02 -1.33
C THR A 65 10.92 -19.36 -0.63
N SER A 66 9.66 -19.68 -0.25
CA SER A 66 9.33 -20.87 0.55
C SER A 66 10.12 -20.98 1.86
N GLU A 67 10.66 -19.88 2.36
CA GLU A 67 11.36 -19.80 3.63
C GLU A 67 10.44 -19.07 4.62
N LEU A 68 10.06 -19.77 5.70
CA LEU A 68 9.31 -19.19 6.80
C LEU A 68 10.04 -17.95 7.32
N PRO A 69 9.35 -16.82 7.57
CA PRO A 69 10.00 -15.66 8.15
C PRO A 69 10.60 -16.04 9.51
N PRO A 70 11.84 -15.61 9.83
CA PRO A 70 12.44 -15.88 11.13
C PRO A 70 11.61 -15.23 12.26
N PRO A 71 11.62 -15.80 13.47
CA PRO A 71 10.79 -15.39 14.60
C PRO A 71 11.05 -13.95 15.06
#